data_AF-A0A973IE78-F1
#
_entry.id   AF-A0A973IE78-F1
#
_cell.length_a   1.000
_cell.length_b   1.000
_cell.length_c   1.000
_cell.angle_alpha   90.00
_cell.angle_beta   90.00
_cell.angle_gamma   90.00
#
_symmetry.space_group_name_H-M   'P 1'
#
loop_
_entity.id
_entity.type
_entity.pdbx_description
1 polymer ?
#
loop_
_entity_poly.entity_id
_entity_poly.type
_entity_poly.pdbx_seq_one_letter_code
_entity_poly.pdbx_strand_id
1 'polypeptide(L)'
;MIEHPLFEFAFEVVFIKNHPLAAQKSVTATDISQYPLIALYQCQIRRTRQDGFFRSQNINIIPQFETPRPLSPCRFANKILASH
;
A
#
# COMPACT_ATOMS: atom_id res chain seq x y z
N MET A 1 13.34 23.99 -20.79
CA MET A 1 13.44 23.83 -19.31
C MET A 1 14.00 22.45 -19.07
N ILE A 2 15.12 22.33 -18.35
CA ILE A 2 15.67 21.03 -17.94
C ILE A 2 15.22 20.85 -16.50
N GLU A 3 14.34 19.88 -16.25
CA GLU A 3 13.90 19.53 -14.90
C GLU A 3 14.97 18.66 -14.23
N HIS A 4 15.24 18.90 -12.94
CA HIS A 4 16.16 18.10 -12.13
C HIS A 4 15.42 17.55 -10.90
N PRO A 5 15.42 16.23 -10.68
CA PRO A 5 14.71 15.63 -9.55
C PRO A 5 15.36 16.03 -8.22
N LEU A 6 14.55 16.46 -7.26
CA LEU A 6 15.02 16.83 -5.92
C LEU A 6 15.30 15.59 -5.04
N PHE A 7 14.49 14.55 -5.18
CA PHE A 7 14.63 13.28 -4.46
C PHE A 7 13.76 12.20 -5.11
N GLU A 8 14.11 10.94 -4.84
CA GLU A 8 13.28 9.78 -5.15
C GLU A 8 12.59 9.27 -3.89
N PHE A 9 11.40 8.72 -4.05
CA PHE A 9 10.63 8.12 -2.95
C PHE A 9 10.23 6.71 -3.32
N ALA A 10 10.60 5.76 -2.48
CA ALA A 10 10.18 4.37 -2.60
C ALA A 10 8.75 4.21 -2.08
N PHE A 11 7.97 3.37 -2.75
CA PHE A 11 6.74 2.83 -2.21
C PHE A 11 7.07 1.55 -1.45
N GLU A 12 6.82 1.56 -0.15
CA GLU A 12 7.02 0.41 0.71
C GLU A 12 5.68 -0.20 1.11
N VAL A 13 5.67 -1.52 1.28
CA VAL A 13 4.54 -2.23 1.84
C VAL A 13 4.78 -2.40 3.33
N VAL A 14 3.81 -1.99 4.13
CA VAL A 14 3.93 -2.04 5.59
C VAL A 14 2.94 -3.05 6.13
N PHE A 15 3.48 -4.01 6.88
CA PHE A 15 2.71 -5.07 7.51
C PHE A 15 2.60 -4.84 9.02
N ILE A 16 1.55 -5.39 9.64
CA ILE A 16 1.50 -5.55 11.10
C ILE A 16 2.55 -6.59 11.55
N LYS A 17 3.01 -6.47 12.80
CA LYS A 17 4.12 -7.29 13.34
C LYS A 17 3.96 -8.80 13.13
N ASN A 18 2.74 -9.31 13.20
CA ASN A 18 2.44 -10.75 13.09
C ASN A 18 1.87 -11.15 11.72
N HIS A 19 2.03 -10.31 10.68
CA HIS A 19 1.53 -10.62 9.35
C HIS A 19 2.34 -11.77 8.72
N PRO A 20 1.72 -12.75 8.04
CA PRO A 20 2.46 -13.87 7.43
C PRO A 20 3.55 -13.42 6.44
N LEU A 21 3.28 -12.38 5.65
CA LEU A 21 4.25 -11.83 4.69
C LEU A 21 5.42 -11.07 5.37
N ALA A 22 5.30 -10.68 6.64
CA ALA A 22 6.38 -9.97 7.34
C ALA A 22 7.60 -10.86 7.64
N ALA A 23 7.42 -12.18 7.66
CA ALA A 23 8.51 -13.14 7.83
C ALA A 23 9.24 -13.48 6.52
N GLN A 24 8.71 -13.05 5.37
CA GLN A 24 9.28 -13.37 4.07
C GLN A 24 10.44 -12.42 3.73
N LYS A 25 11.49 -12.97 3.12
CA LYS A 25 12.66 -12.18 2.65
C LYS A 25 12.29 -11.23 1.50
N SER A 26 11.29 -11.59 0.72
CA SER A 26 10.78 -10.81 -0.42
C SER A 26 9.30 -11.10 -0.58
N VAL A 27 8.54 -10.09 -1.02
CA VAL A 27 7.09 -10.19 -1.23
C VAL A 27 6.76 -9.68 -2.63
N THR A 28 5.94 -10.43 -3.37
CA THR A 28 5.47 -10.02 -4.70
C THR A 28 4.14 -9.28 -4.65
N ALA A 29 3.79 -8.59 -5.73
CA ALA A 29 2.48 -7.96 -5.88
C ALA A 29 1.33 -8.99 -5.74
N THR A 30 1.54 -10.21 -6.24
CA THR A 30 0.58 -11.32 -6.12
C THR A 30 0.38 -11.72 -4.67
N ASP A 31 1.46 -11.88 -3.90
CA ASP A 31 1.37 -12.22 -2.47
C ASP A 31 0.57 -11.15 -1.70
N ILE A 32 0.84 -9.87 -1.97
CA ILE A 32 0.15 -8.73 -1.34
C ILE A 32 -1.34 -8.75 -1.68
N SER A 33 -1.69 -9.04 -2.94
CA SER A 33 -3.08 -8.99 -3.43
C SER A 33 -4.02 -10.00 -2.78
N GLN A 34 -3.47 -11.03 -2.11
CA GLN A 34 -4.25 -12.04 -1.38
C GLN A 34 -4.73 -11.55 -0.01
N TYR A 35 -4.23 -10.41 0.48
CA TYR A 35 -4.56 -9.86 1.79
C TYR A 35 -5.39 -8.59 1.67
N PRO A 36 -6.18 -8.26 2.70
CA PRO A 36 -6.85 -6.97 2.77
C PRO A 36 -5.88 -5.79 2.69
N LEU A 37 -6.21 -4.84 1.82
CA LEU A 37 -5.42 -3.63 1.61
C LEU A 37 -6.13 -2.42 2.17
N ILE A 38 -5.34 -1.58 2.84
CA ILE A 38 -5.71 -0.20 3.16
C ILE A 38 -5.04 0.68 2.11
N ALA A 39 -5.81 1.55 1.47
CA ALA A 39 -5.27 2.45 0.47
C ALA A 39 -5.74 3.89 0.65
N LEU A 40 -5.10 4.79 -0.09
CA LEU A 40 -5.59 6.16 -0.23
C LEU A 40 -6.78 6.20 -1.20
N TYR A 41 -7.62 7.23 -1.09
CA TYR A 41 -8.72 7.44 -2.05
C TYR A 41 -8.24 7.50 -3.51
N GLN A 42 -9.06 6.98 -4.43
CA GLN A 42 -8.74 6.81 -5.86
C GLN A 42 -8.27 8.08 -6.58
N CYS A 43 -8.65 9.28 -6.11
CA CYS A 43 -8.25 10.56 -6.70
C CYS A 43 -6.84 11.04 -6.31
N GLN A 44 -6.14 10.32 -5.42
CA GLN A 44 -4.83 10.76 -4.93
C GLN A 44 -3.69 10.25 -5.81
N ILE A 45 -2.74 11.12 -6.15
CA ILE A 45 -1.63 10.79 -7.06
C ILE A 45 -0.80 9.57 -6.61
N ARG A 46 -0.66 9.39 -5.29
CA ARG A 46 0.02 8.22 -4.71
C ARG A 46 -0.76 6.92 -4.95
N ARG A 47 -2.10 6.97 -4.86
CA ARG A 47 -2.99 5.85 -5.19
C ARG A 47 -2.90 5.49 -6.67
N THR A 48 -2.88 6.49 -7.56
CA THR A 48 -2.75 6.25 -9.01
C THR A 48 -1.46 5.50 -9.35
N ARG A 49 -0.33 5.86 -8.72
CA ARG A 49 0.95 5.15 -8.93
C ARG A 49 0.91 3.71 -8.41
N GLN A 50 0.32 3.50 -7.22
CA GLN A 50 0.13 2.16 -6.67
C GLN A 50 -0.75 1.30 -7.60
N ASP A 51 -1.88 1.82 -8.06
CA ASP A 51 -2.75 1.12 -9.02
C ASP A 51 -2.03 0.80 -10.33
N GLY A 52 -1.22 1.74 -10.84
CA GLY A 52 -0.38 1.52 -12.01
C GLY A 52 0.60 0.37 -11.83
N PHE A 53 1.26 0.29 -10.66
CA PHE A 53 2.14 -0.83 -10.32
C PHE A 53 1.40 -2.17 -10.34
N PHE A 54 0.28 -2.31 -9.64
CA PHE A 54 -0.47 -3.57 -9.64
C PHE A 54 -1.03 -3.93 -11.03
N ARG A 55 -1.56 -2.95 -11.77
CA ARG A 55 -2.05 -3.17 -13.14
C ARG A 55 -0.96 -3.61 -14.10
N SER A 56 0.26 -3.08 -13.96
CA SER A 56 1.42 -3.54 -14.76
C SER A 56 1.77 -5.01 -14.55
N GLN A 57 1.32 -5.59 -13.42
CA GLN A 57 1.46 -6.99 -13.07
C GLN A 57 0.18 -7.81 -13.33
N ASN A 58 -0.80 -7.24 -14.07
CA ASN A 58 -2.13 -7.82 -14.29
C ASN A 58 -2.94 -8.09 -13.00
N ILE A 59 -2.69 -7.31 -11.95
CA ILE A 59 -3.39 -7.42 -10.67
C ILE A 59 -4.33 -6.24 -10.50
N ASN A 60 -5.60 -6.52 -10.19
CA ASN A 60 -6.57 -5.51 -9.81
C ASN A 60 -6.79 -5.54 -8.29
N ILE A 61 -6.28 -4.53 -7.59
CA ILE A 61 -6.43 -4.41 -6.13
C ILE A 61 -7.72 -3.67 -5.76
N ILE A 62 -8.58 -4.32 -4.98
CA ILE A 62 -9.76 -3.71 -4.37
C ILE A 62 -9.47 -3.51 -2.88
N PRO A 63 -9.28 -2.27 -2.40
CA PRO A 63 -9.04 -2.02 -0.97
C PRO A 63 -10.23 -2.44 -0.13
N GLN A 64 -9.97 -3.00 1.04
CA GLN A 64 -11.01 -3.18 2.05
C GLN A 64 -11.34 -1.85 2.74
N PHE A 65 -10.34 -0.98 2.89
CA PHE A 65 -10.49 0.33 3.51
C PHE A 65 -9.78 1.40 2.69
N GLU A 66 -10.42 2.55 2.55
CA GLU A 66 -9.82 3.74 1.95
C GLU A 66 -9.72 4.89 2.96
N THR A 67 -8.65 5.69 2.85
CA THR A 67 -8.39 6.83 3.74
C THR A 67 -8.00 8.10 2.96
N PRO A 68 -8.41 9.30 3.42
CA PRO A 68 -8.00 10.57 2.80
C PRO A 68 -6.55 10.95 3.07
N ARG A 69 -5.89 10.33 4.06
CA ARG A 69 -4.54 10.73 4.47
C ARG A 69 -3.62 9.53 4.51
N PRO A 70 -2.32 9.72 4.21
CA PRO A 70 -1.29 8.76 4.59
C PRO A 70 -1.34 8.64 6.12
N LEU A 71 -1.86 7.53 6.60
CA LEU A 71 -1.84 7.23 8.01
C LEU A 71 -0.49 6.59 8.34
N SER A 72 -0.02 6.78 9.56
CA SER A 72 0.96 5.84 10.12
C SER A 72 0.33 4.45 10.01
N PRO A 73 0.89 3.51 9.21
CA PRO A 73 0.27 2.21 8.97
C PRO A 73 0.02 1.46 10.28
N CYS A 74 0.94 1.60 11.24
CA CYS A 74 0.84 1.01 12.58
C CYS A 74 -0.37 1.55 13.37
N ARG A 75 -0.63 2.85 13.30
CA ARG A 75 -1.70 3.49 14.09
C ARG A 75 -3.10 3.12 13.57
N PHE A 76 -3.21 2.90 12.26
CA PHE A 76 -4.49 2.55 11.65
C PHE A 76 -4.77 1.05 11.68
N ALA A 77 -3.76 0.20 11.45
CA ALA A 77 -3.91 -1.24 11.57
C ALA A 77 -4.36 -1.64 12.99
N ASN A 78 -3.77 -1.02 14.02
CA ASN A 78 -4.23 -1.23 15.41
C ASN A 78 -5.66 -0.73 15.64
N LYS A 79 -6.09 0.34 14.96
CA LYS A 79 -7.46 0.89 15.11
C LYS A 79 -8.50 -0.01 14.44
N ILE A 80 -8.21 -0.57 13.27
CA ILE A 80 -9.09 -1.52 12.58
C ILE A 80 -9.18 -2.83 13.39
N LEU A 81 -8.04 -3.37 13.84
CA LEU A 81 -8.01 -4.59 14.65
C LEU A 81 -8.70 -4.44 16.02
N ALA A 82 -8.75 -3.24 16.59
CA ALA A 82 -9.47 -2.97 17.85
C ALA A 82 -10.98 -2.74 17.66
N SER A 83 -11.47 -2.67 16.42
CA SER A 83 -12.88 -2.42 16.09
C SER A 83 -13.66 -3.69 15.70
N HIS A 84 -13.00 -4.85 15.78
CA HIS A 84 -13.52 -6.19 15.50
C HIS A 84 -13.07 -7.16 16.60
#